data_AF-A0A418VHN2-F1
#
_entry.id   AF-A0A418VHN2-F1
#
_cell.length_a   1.000
_cell.length_b   1.000
_cell.length_c   1.000
_cell.angle_alpha   90.00
_cell.angle_beta   90.00
_cell.angle_gamma   90.00
#
_symmetry.space_group_name_H-M   'P 1'
#
loop_
_entity.id
_entity.type
_entity.pdbx_description
1 polymer ?
#
loop_
_entity_poly.entity_id
_entity_poly.type
_entity_poly.pdbx_seq_one_letter_code
_entity_poly.pdbx_strand_id
1 'polypeptide(L)'
;MTTYFYGFVTHHDLDVGGKQDIICLSAENMLACLVYANAPEEFTLEDVRQILGDAHFADDFDDDYPFDGAEKFNCEDEYYQYPHTVMLADLPEEMLALGKAEANMVSSWIDISSEKEEELLAVAKAKNLSIIRDDNLAHAVDPYVDLDKRLSRDEFEAAVKRLQSYIAAG
;
A
#
# COMPACT_ATOMS: atom_id res chain seq x y z
N MET A 1 12.21 12.30 -8.65
CA MET A 1 10.76 12.55 -8.89
C MET A 1 10.02 11.34 -8.35
N THR A 2 9.12 11.53 -7.38
CA THR A 2 8.36 10.42 -6.79
C THR A 2 7.52 9.70 -7.84
N THR A 3 7.63 8.37 -7.89
CA THR A 3 6.80 7.50 -8.72
C THR A 3 5.65 6.96 -7.89
N TYR A 4 4.44 7.02 -8.45
CA TYR A 4 3.22 6.47 -7.89
C TYR A 4 2.80 5.25 -8.72
N PHE A 5 2.23 4.27 -8.02
CA PHE A 5 1.62 3.09 -8.60
C PHE A 5 0.14 3.11 -8.29
N TYR A 6 -0.69 2.73 -9.26
CA TYR A 6 -2.11 2.55 -9.03
C TYR A 6 -2.64 1.29 -9.69
N GLY A 7 -3.75 0.75 -9.21
CA GLY A 7 -4.42 -0.37 -9.84
C GLY A 7 -5.79 -0.64 -9.21
N PHE A 8 -6.56 -1.50 -9.87
CA PHE A 8 -7.94 -1.77 -9.48
C PHE A 8 -8.06 -2.96 -8.54
N VAL A 9 -8.82 -2.81 -7.46
CA VAL A 9 -9.19 -3.89 -6.54
C VAL A 9 -10.71 -3.98 -6.39
N THR A 10 -11.20 -5.13 -5.94
CA THR A 10 -12.64 -5.32 -5.70
C THR A 10 -13.03 -4.57 -4.43
N HIS A 11 -14.13 -3.83 -4.48
CA HIS A 11 -14.69 -3.16 -3.31
C HIS A 11 -15.11 -4.18 -2.26
N HIS A 12 -14.68 -3.97 -1.02
CA HIS A 12 -14.82 -4.97 0.05
C HIS A 12 -16.14 -4.88 0.82
N ASP A 13 -16.97 -3.87 0.55
CA ASP A 13 -18.35 -3.84 0.99
C ASP A 13 -19.22 -4.75 0.08
N LEU A 14 -19.63 -5.88 0.67
CA LEU A 14 -20.44 -6.92 0.04
C LEU A 14 -21.82 -6.40 -0.43
N ASP A 15 -22.31 -5.29 0.16
CA ASP A 15 -23.61 -4.72 -0.17
C ASP A 15 -23.59 -3.90 -1.48
N VAL A 16 -22.39 -3.57 -1.99
CA VAL A 16 -22.24 -2.67 -3.15
C VAL A 16 -21.92 -3.40 -4.47
N GLY A 17 -21.79 -4.73 -4.41
CA GLY A 17 -21.85 -5.64 -5.56
C GLY A 17 -20.86 -5.33 -6.70
N GLY A 18 -19.65 -5.87 -6.63
CA GLY A 18 -18.73 -5.92 -7.77
C GLY A 18 -18.18 -4.57 -8.24
N LYS A 19 -18.32 -3.52 -7.42
CA LYS A 19 -17.60 -2.26 -7.63
C LYS A 19 -16.09 -2.48 -7.50
N GLN A 20 -15.35 -1.62 -8.16
CA GLN A 20 -13.90 -1.58 -8.07
C GLN A 20 -13.45 -0.24 -7.51
N ASP A 21 -12.40 -0.29 -6.69
CA ASP A 21 -11.68 0.88 -6.21
C ASP A 21 -10.28 0.87 -6.79
N ILE A 22 -9.64 2.03 -6.71
CA ILE A 22 -8.25 2.25 -7.09
C ILE A 22 -7.44 2.40 -5.81
N ILE A 23 -6.43 1.53 -5.67
CA ILE A 23 -5.27 1.80 -4.81
C ILE A 23 -4.37 2.73 -5.59
N CYS A 24 -3.91 3.81 -4.95
CA CYS A 24 -2.86 4.66 -5.51
C CYS A 24 -1.89 5.03 -4.38
N LEU A 25 -0.63 4.61 -4.49
CA LEU A 25 0.42 4.82 -3.48
C LEU A 25 1.74 5.21 -4.15
N SER A 26 2.63 5.93 -3.46
CA SER A 26 4.02 6.06 -3.95
C SER A 26 4.73 4.71 -3.99
N ALA A 27 5.87 4.64 -4.69
CA ALA A 27 6.72 3.46 -4.71
C ALA A 27 7.18 3.03 -3.30
N GLU A 28 7.43 3.99 -2.41
CA GLU A 28 7.85 3.75 -1.02
C GLU A 28 6.72 3.12 -0.21
N ASN A 29 5.53 3.71 -0.26
CA ASN A 29 4.37 3.18 0.44
C ASN A 29 3.85 1.88 -0.16
N MET A 30 3.92 1.72 -1.48
CA MET A 30 3.62 0.46 -2.15
C MET A 30 4.58 -0.65 -1.68
N LEU A 31 5.86 -0.33 -1.44
CA LEU A 31 6.84 -1.28 -0.91
C LEU A 31 6.52 -1.66 0.54
N ALA A 32 6.22 -0.68 1.39
CA ALA A 32 5.81 -0.94 2.76
C ALA A 32 4.59 -1.87 2.80
N CYS A 33 3.49 -1.51 2.14
CA CYS A 33 2.28 -2.33 2.11
C CYS A 33 2.52 -3.73 1.55
N LEU A 34 3.36 -3.85 0.51
CA LEU A 34 3.74 -5.15 -0.03
C LEU A 34 4.43 -6.04 1.01
N VAL A 35 5.39 -5.49 1.77
CA VAL A 35 6.11 -6.21 2.81
C VAL A 35 5.16 -6.61 3.94
N TYR A 36 4.28 -5.71 4.40
CA TYR A 36 3.30 -6.04 5.44
C TYR A 36 2.27 -7.09 5.00
N ALA A 37 1.84 -7.09 3.73
CA ALA A 37 0.80 -7.99 3.25
C ALA A 37 1.34 -9.35 2.75
N ASN A 38 2.56 -9.40 2.21
CA ASN A 38 3.10 -10.54 1.46
C ASN A 38 4.45 -11.06 1.96
N ALA A 39 5.00 -10.55 3.07
CA ALA A 39 6.21 -11.12 3.64
C ALA A 39 6.05 -12.65 3.85
N PRO A 40 7.01 -13.47 3.38
CA PRO A 40 7.02 -14.90 3.66
C PRO A 40 7.01 -15.19 5.17
N GLU A 41 6.41 -16.30 5.61
CA GLU A 41 6.29 -16.64 7.05
C GLU A 41 7.64 -16.73 7.78
N GLU A 42 8.74 -16.95 7.06
CA GLU A 42 10.09 -17.05 7.62
C GLU A 42 10.81 -15.69 7.76
N PHE A 43 10.20 -14.59 7.29
CA PHE A 43 10.82 -13.26 7.34
C PHE A 43 10.91 -12.75 8.78
N THR A 44 12.09 -12.29 9.15
CA THR A 44 12.35 -11.66 10.45
C THR A 44 12.20 -10.14 10.37
N LEU A 45 12.09 -9.48 11.52
CA LEU A 45 12.16 -8.02 11.61
C LEU A 45 13.42 -7.43 10.95
N GLU A 46 14.54 -8.14 11.01
CA GLU A 46 15.79 -7.69 10.36
C GLU A 46 15.69 -7.74 8.83
N ASP A 47 15.02 -8.75 8.27
CA ASP A 47 14.76 -8.81 6.82
C ASP A 47 13.86 -7.66 6.37
N VAL A 48 12.83 -7.33 7.16
CA VAL A 48 11.96 -6.17 6.88
C VAL A 48 12.75 -4.87 6.97
N ARG A 49 13.58 -4.68 8.01
CA ARG A 49 14.47 -3.52 8.15
C ARG A 49 15.43 -3.37 6.98
N GLN A 50 15.96 -4.47 6.44
CA GLN A 50 16.80 -4.43 5.25
C GLN A 50 16.06 -3.96 3.99
N ILE A 51 14.76 -4.27 3.87
CA ILE A 51 13.95 -3.88 2.71
C ILE A 51 13.44 -2.43 2.83
N LEU A 52 12.89 -2.09 4.00
CA LEU A 52 12.17 -0.84 4.29
C LEU A 52 13.08 0.27 4.82
N GLY A 53 14.23 -0.09 5.39
CA GLY A 53 15.12 0.84 6.07
C GLY A 53 14.65 1.20 7.49
N ASP A 54 15.61 1.63 8.31
CA ASP A 54 15.35 1.93 9.73
C ASP A 54 14.36 3.10 9.93
N ALA A 55 14.24 4.00 8.95
CA ALA A 55 13.32 5.15 9.02
C ALA A 55 11.83 4.74 9.04
N HIS A 56 11.50 3.52 8.63
CA HIS A 56 10.14 2.98 8.71
C HIS A 56 9.79 2.43 10.11
N PHE A 57 10.75 2.38 11.03
CA PHE A 57 10.56 1.93 12.40
C PHE A 57 10.74 3.12 13.36
N ALA A 58 9.78 3.33 14.25
CA ALA A 58 9.96 4.30 15.33
C ALA A 58 10.97 3.75 16.35
N ASP A 59 11.82 4.62 16.91
CA ASP A 59 12.82 4.26 17.94
C ASP A 59 12.18 3.62 19.20
N ASP A 60 10.87 3.79 19.39
CA ASP A 60 10.08 3.29 20.53
C ASP A 60 9.32 1.97 20.24
N PHE A 61 9.53 1.33 19.07
CA PHE A 61 9.04 -0.04 18.87
C PHE A 61 9.83 -0.97 19.79
N ASP A 62 9.26 -1.27 20.95
CA ASP A 62 9.82 -2.22 21.92
C ASP A 62 10.16 -3.54 21.20
N ASP A 63 11.38 -4.04 21.42
CA ASP A 63 11.89 -5.33 20.91
C ASP A 63 11.03 -6.54 21.36
N ASP A 64 10.01 -6.32 22.20
CA ASP A 64 9.09 -7.31 22.74
C ASP A 64 7.95 -7.71 21.77
N TYR A 65 7.76 -7.00 20.66
CA TYR A 65 6.79 -7.35 19.61
C TYR A 65 7.50 -7.69 18.31
N PRO A 66 7.89 -8.97 18.10
CA PRO A 66 8.50 -9.38 16.86
C PRO A 66 7.51 -9.11 15.72
N PHE A 67 8.02 -8.56 14.61
CA PHE A 67 7.35 -8.75 13.31
C PHE A 67 7.36 -10.25 13.04
N ASP A 68 6.34 -10.94 13.54
CA ASP A 68 6.06 -12.30 13.15
C ASP A 68 5.33 -12.18 11.82
N GLY A 69 5.95 -12.63 10.71
CA GLY A 69 5.31 -12.67 9.40
C GLY A 69 3.97 -13.44 9.40
N ALA A 70 3.64 -14.13 10.50
CA ALA A 70 2.36 -14.76 10.78
C ALA A 70 1.29 -13.85 11.42
N GLU A 71 1.62 -12.77 12.14
CA GLU A 71 0.64 -11.78 12.63
C GLU A 71 0.31 -10.81 11.49
N LYS A 72 -0.51 -11.36 10.60
CA LYS A 72 -1.02 -10.77 9.38
C LYS A 72 -1.66 -9.41 9.68
N PHE A 73 -1.51 -8.51 8.71
CA PHE A 73 -2.38 -7.35 8.58
C PHE A 73 -3.83 -7.81 8.67
N ASN A 74 -4.45 -7.56 9.82
CA ASN A 74 -5.88 -7.55 9.96
C ASN A 74 -6.26 -6.09 10.18
N CYS A 75 -7.27 -5.60 9.48
CA CYS A 75 -7.70 -4.21 9.57
C CYS A 75 -8.29 -3.84 10.96
N GLU A 76 -8.16 -4.73 11.95
CA GLU A 76 -8.71 -4.61 13.31
C GLU A 76 -7.66 -4.29 14.37
N ASP A 77 -6.36 -4.41 14.06
CA ASP A 77 -5.28 -4.25 15.05
C ASP A 77 -4.69 -2.82 15.05
N GLU A 78 -4.76 -2.18 16.21
CA GLU A 78 -4.50 -0.74 16.44
C GLU A 78 -3.04 -0.34 16.16
N TYR A 79 -2.09 -1.29 16.19
CA TYR A 79 -0.66 -1.03 16.00
C TYR A 79 -0.24 -0.90 14.53
N TYR A 80 -1.05 -1.41 13.58
CA TYR A 80 -0.78 -1.27 12.14
C TYR A 80 -1.33 0.03 11.53
N GLN A 81 -1.72 0.99 12.39
CA GLN A 81 -2.06 2.35 11.99
C GLN A 81 -0.85 3.17 11.49
N TYR A 82 0.38 2.70 11.70
CA TYR A 82 1.60 3.40 11.27
C TYR A 82 1.77 3.39 9.74
N PRO A 83 1.71 2.23 9.03
CA PRO A 83 1.58 2.21 7.57
C PRO A 83 0.42 3.08 7.06
N HIS A 84 -0.72 3.06 7.74
CA HIS A 84 -1.90 3.88 7.38
C HIS A 84 -1.61 5.39 7.42
N THR A 85 -0.92 5.84 8.45
CA THR A 85 -0.58 7.26 8.62
C THR A 85 0.46 7.72 7.59
N VAL A 86 1.41 6.85 7.25
CA VAL A 86 2.45 7.13 6.23
C VAL A 86 1.84 7.14 4.81
N MET A 87 0.86 6.26 4.52
CA MET A 87 0.13 6.22 3.24
C MET A 87 -0.58 7.54 2.90
N LEU A 88 -1.21 8.18 3.89
CA LEU A 88 -1.95 9.42 3.69
C LEU A 88 -1.06 10.65 3.53
N ALA A 89 0.15 10.61 4.12
CA ALA A 89 1.04 11.75 4.17
C ALA A 89 1.80 12.01 2.86
N ASP A 90 1.92 11.02 1.97
CA ASP A 90 2.74 11.14 0.75
C ASP A 90 1.95 11.45 -0.53
N LEU A 91 0.63 11.27 -0.49
CA LEU A 91 -0.23 11.50 -1.64
C LEU A 91 -0.47 13.01 -1.82
N PRO A 92 -0.41 13.54 -3.05
CA PRO A 92 -0.82 14.92 -3.32
C PRO A 92 -2.24 15.17 -2.81
N GLU A 93 -2.48 16.35 -2.22
CA GLU A 93 -3.80 16.75 -1.69
C GLU A 93 -4.93 16.56 -2.70
N GLU A 94 -4.66 16.79 -3.99
CA GLU A 94 -5.65 16.58 -5.04
C GLU A 94 -5.98 15.10 -5.29
N MET A 95 -5.03 14.18 -5.12
CA MET A 95 -5.30 12.74 -5.17
C MET A 95 -6.08 12.30 -3.92
N LEU A 96 -5.75 12.85 -2.75
CA LEU A 96 -6.51 12.62 -1.51
C LEU A 96 -7.97 13.06 -1.67
N ALA A 97 -8.21 14.21 -2.30
CA ALA A 97 -9.56 14.72 -2.56
C ALA A 97 -10.37 13.89 -3.56
N LEU A 98 -9.72 13.09 -4.41
CA LEU A 98 -10.40 12.12 -5.28
C LEU A 98 -10.95 10.94 -4.47
N GLY A 99 -10.28 10.55 -3.40
CA GLY A 99 -10.86 9.63 -2.43
C GLY A 99 -12.03 10.29 -1.71
N LYS A 100 -13.12 9.55 -1.50
CA LYS A 100 -14.17 10.03 -0.60
C LYS A 100 -13.62 9.97 0.82
N ALA A 101 -13.05 11.06 1.30
CA ALA A 101 -12.87 11.26 2.73
C ALA A 101 -14.26 11.47 3.36
N GLU A 102 -15.05 10.41 3.53
CA GLU A 102 -16.14 10.41 4.50
C GLU A 102 -15.51 10.35 5.90
N ALA A 103 -14.98 11.50 6.32
CA ALA A 103 -14.57 11.78 7.67
C ALA A 103 -15.79 11.66 8.59
N ASN A 104 -16.08 10.45 9.06
CA ASN A 104 -16.84 10.17 10.28
C ASN A 104 -16.76 8.71 10.75
N MET A 105 -16.04 7.84 10.04
CA MET A 105 -15.50 6.61 10.61
C MET A 105 -14.02 6.53 10.24
N VAL A 106 -13.22 6.01 11.16
CA VAL A 106 -11.82 5.66 10.94
C VAL A 106 -11.79 4.48 9.96
N SER A 107 -12.06 4.72 8.67
CA SER A 107 -11.77 3.78 7.59
C SER A 107 -10.41 4.18 7.04
N SER A 108 -9.41 3.38 7.38
CA SER A 108 -7.97 3.59 7.28
C SER A 108 -7.39 3.57 5.85
N TRP A 109 -8.20 3.88 4.83
CA TRP A 109 -7.82 3.69 3.43
C TRP A 109 -8.48 4.73 2.52
N ILE A 110 -7.82 5.09 1.42
CA ILE A 110 -8.35 6.00 0.40
C ILE A 110 -8.73 5.19 -0.82
N ASP A 111 -9.99 4.79 -0.85
CA ASP A 111 -10.65 4.19 -2.00
C ASP A 111 -10.95 5.32 -2.98
N ILE A 112 -10.13 5.44 -4.02
CA ILE A 112 -10.51 6.24 -5.17
C ILE A 112 -11.44 5.36 -6.01
N SER A 113 -12.73 5.71 -6.11
CA SER A 113 -13.66 4.98 -6.98
C SER A 113 -13.06 4.76 -8.37
N SER A 114 -13.21 3.56 -8.93
CA SER A 114 -12.70 3.24 -10.29
C SER A 114 -13.19 4.19 -11.38
N GLU A 115 -14.36 4.79 -11.20
CA GLU A 115 -14.93 5.80 -12.09
C GLU A 115 -14.07 7.09 -12.17
N LYS A 116 -13.15 7.30 -11.23
CA LYS A 116 -12.26 8.46 -11.15
C LYS A 116 -10.87 8.24 -11.76
N GLU A 117 -10.63 7.13 -12.47
CA GLU A 117 -9.31 6.88 -13.11
C GLU A 117 -8.87 8.05 -13.99
N GLU A 118 -9.77 8.59 -14.83
CA GLU A 118 -9.44 9.71 -15.72
C GLU A 118 -9.05 10.98 -14.94
N GLU A 119 -9.72 11.24 -13.81
CA GLU A 119 -9.42 12.37 -12.94
C GLU A 119 -8.06 12.19 -12.24
N LEU A 120 -7.77 10.98 -11.76
CA LEU A 120 -6.47 10.63 -11.16
C LEU A 120 -5.33 10.87 -12.16
N LEU A 121 -5.47 10.40 -13.39
CA LEU A 121 -4.49 10.60 -14.46
C LEU A 121 -4.34 12.07 -14.84
N ALA A 122 -5.43 12.84 -14.83
CA ALA A 122 -5.39 14.28 -15.07
C ALA A 122 -4.63 15.03 -13.97
N VAL A 123 -4.85 14.68 -12.69
CA VAL A 123 -4.10 15.22 -11.54
C VAL A 123 -2.63 14.88 -11.66
N ALA A 124 -2.28 13.62 -11.91
CA ALA A 124 -0.89 13.19 -12.07
C ALA A 124 -0.17 13.98 -13.16
N LYS A 125 -0.83 14.19 -14.31
CA LYS A 125 -0.30 15.00 -15.42
C LYS A 125 -0.13 16.46 -15.03
N ALA A 126 -1.13 17.07 -14.39
CA ALA A 126 -1.09 18.48 -13.97
C ALA A 126 0.03 18.74 -12.95
N LYS A 127 0.33 17.76 -12.11
CA LYS A 127 1.36 17.80 -11.07
C LYS A 127 2.72 17.29 -11.53
N ASN A 128 2.85 16.86 -12.79
CA ASN A 128 4.07 16.27 -13.35
C ASN A 128 4.60 15.09 -12.50
N LEU A 129 3.70 14.21 -12.09
CA LEU A 129 4.01 13.00 -11.32
C LEU A 129 4.25 11.83 -12.26
N SER A 130 5.19 10.95 -11.91
CA SER A 130 5.31 9.64 -12.55
C SER A 130 4.23 8.74 -11.96
N ILE A 131 3.30 8.27 -12.79
CA ILE A 131 2.25 7.33 -12.36
C ILE A 131 2.26 6.09 -13.25
N ILE A 132 2.17 4.91 -12.65
CA ILE A 132 2.25 3.61 -13.34
C ILE A 132 1.05 2.76 -12.93
N ARG A 133 0.30 2.24 -13.91
CA ARG A 133 -0.76 1.26 -13.64
C ARG A 133 -0.19 -0.13 -13.42
N ASP A 134 -0.57 -0.78 -12.33
CA ASP A 134 -0.19 -2.15 -11.99
C ASP A 134 -1.27 -2.81 -11.11
N ASP A 135 -2.24 -3.47 -11.76
CA ASP A 135 -3.36 -4.11 -11.08
C ASP A 135 -2.91 -5.31 -10.22
N ASN A 136 -1.84 -6.02 -10.62
CA ASN A 136 -1.30 -7.13 -9.83
C ASN A 136 -0.68 -6.64 -8.54
N LEU A 137 0.06 -5.53 -8.61
CA LEU A 137 0.67 -4.94 -7.42
C LEU A 137 -0.39 -4.33 -6.51
N ALA A 138 -1.41 -3.68 -7.06
CA ALA A 138 -2.56 -3.21 -6.31
C ALA A 138 -3.26 -4.36 -5.57
N HIS A 139 -3.53 -5.49 -6.25
CA HIS A 139 -4.05 -6.68 -5.60
C HIS A 139 -3.11 -7.23 -4.51
N ALA A 140 -1.80 -7.27 -4.77
CA ALA A 140 -0.85 -7.78 -3.78
C ALA A 140 -0.88 -6.95 -2.48
N VAL A 141 -0.98 -5.63 -2.59
CA VAL A 141 -1.00 -4.74 -1.40
C VAL A 141 -2.40 -4.52 -0.82
N ASP A 142 -3.44 -5.11 -1.41
CA ASP A 142 -4.81 -5.03 -0.92
C ASP A 142 -4.87 -5.66 0.48
N PRO A 143 -5.21 -4.90 1.53
CA PRO A 143 -5.19 -5.43 2.90
C PRO A 143 -6.27 -6.50 3.14
N TYR A 144 -7.28 -6.57 2.27
CA TYR A 144 -8.34 -7.56 2.31
C TYR A 144 -8.10 -8.69 1.32
N VAL A 145 -6.89 -8.79 0.73
CA VAL A 145 -6.57 -9.90 -0.17
C VAL A 145 -6.71 -11.22 0.60
N ASP A 146 -7.48 -12.13 0.01
CA ASP A 146 -7.57 -13.51 0.46
C ASP A 146 -6.16 -14.10 0.55
N LEU A 147 -5.87 -14.89 1.59
CA LEU A 147 -4.55 -15.49 1.80
C LEU A 147 -4.07 -16.28 0.56
N ASP A 148 -5.03 -16.81 -0.21
CA ASP A 148 -4.83 -17.56 -1.43
C ASP A 148 -4.38 -16.71 -2.64
N LYS A 149 -4.41 -15.38 -2.52
CA LYS A 149 -3.98 -14.42 -3.56
C LYS A 149 -2.64 -13.74 -3.27
N ARG A 150 -1.94 -14.18 -2.21
CA ARG A 150 -0.60 -13.69 -1.88
C ARG A 150 0.40 -14.04 -2.97
N LEU A 151 1.38 -13.16 -3.15
CA LEU A 151 2.50 -13.43 -4.03
C LEU A 151 3.31 -14.63 -3.53
N SER A 152 3.78 -15.46 -4.46
CA SER A 152 4.85 -16.41 -4.14
C SER A 152 6.12 -15.66 -3.72
N ARG A 153 7.06 -16.35 -3.06
CA ARG A 153 8.33 -15.75 -2.65
C ARG A 153 9.08 -15.09 -3.81
N ASP A 154 9.15 -15.75 -4.97
CA ASP A 154 9.84 -15.23 -6.14
C ASP A 154 9.15 -13.97 -6.69
N GLU A 155 7.82 -13.95 -6.69
CA GLU A 155 7.03 -12.78 -7.12
C GLU A 155 7.17 -11.61 -6.14
N PHE A 156 7.16 -11.89 -4.83
CA PHE A 156 7.43 -10.91 -3.78
C PHE A 156 8.82 -10.30 -3.93
N GLU A 157 9.87 -11.11 -4.01
CA GLU A 157 11.24 -10.62 -4.17
C GLU A 157 11.43 -9.82 -5.47
N ALA A 158 10.76 -10.21 -6.56
CA ALA A 158 10.78 -9.47 -7.81
C ALA A 158 10.06 -8.10 -7.69
N ALA A 159 8.91 -8.07 -7.04
CA ALA A 159 8.15 -6.85 -6.80
C ALA A 159 8.90 -5.88 -5.88
N VAL A 160 9.53 -6.38 -4.80
CA VAL A 160 10.41 -5.61 -3.91
C VAL A 160 11.55 -4.96 -4.69
N LYS A 161 12.31 -5.76 -5.47
CA LYS A 161 13.44 -5.24 -6.29
C LYS A 161 12.98 -4.18 -7.28
N ARG A 162 11.81 -4.40 -7.90
CA ARG A 162 11.22 -3.44 -8.83
C ARG A 162 10.90 -2.12 -8.12
N LEU A 163 10.19 -2.15 -7.00
CA LEU A 163 9.82 -0.95 -6.25
C LEU A 163 11.05 -0.17 -5.75
N GLN A 164 12.04 -0.88 -5.18
CA GLN A 164 13.30 -0.28 -4.75
C GLN A 164 14.05 0.42 -5.90
N SER A 165 13.95 -0.09 -7.14
CA SER A 165 14.56 0.59 -8.30
C SER A 165 13.92 1.93 -8.63
N TYR A 166 12.61 2.10 -8.39
CA TYR A 166 11.91 3.37 -8.58
C TYR A 166 12.20 4.34 -7.44
N ILE A 167 12.30 3.84 -6.20
CA ILE A 167 12.68 4.64 -5.03
C ILE A 167 14.10 5.20 -5.22
N ALA A 168 15.05 4.37 -5.66
CA ALA A 168 16.43 4.81 -5.90
C ALA A 168 16.60 5.78 -7.09
N ALA A 169 15.63 5.82 -8.01
CA ALA A 169 15.62 6.73 -9.16
C ALA A 169 14.88 8.06 -8.88
N GLY A 170 14.12 8.12 -7.78
CA GLY A 170 13.34 9.27 -7.33
C GLY A 170 14.21 10.33 -6.65
#